data_AF-A0AAU3CEX6-F1
#
_entry.id   AF-A0AAU3CEX6-F1
#
_cell.length_a   1.000
_cell.length_b   1.000
_cell.length_c   1.000
_cell.angle_alpha   90.00
_cell.angle_beta   90.00
_cell.angle_gamma   90.00
#
_symmetry.space_group_name_H-M   'P 1'
#
loop_
_entity.id
_entity.type
_entity.pdbx_description
1 polymer ?
#
loop_
_entity_poly.entity_id
_entity_poly.type
_entity_poly.pdbx_seq_one_letter_code
_entity_poly.pdbx_strand_id
1 'polypeptide(L)'
;MTTKIHLAVGASFHVLAAVITAGQRGDAPVFTEVMEPIRMTRISGGRPRTRPDHVLADRAYSSRAIRSYLRERQIPHTIPEKRDQVGHRLRRGSAGGRPPAFDREMYKRRHKVECRFALLKQARGVATRYDELAVRYEATVQLALIRQSL
;
A
#
# COMPACT_ATOMS: atom_id res chain seq x y z
N MET A 1 -22.07 7.24 3.49
CA MET A 1 -20.88 6.59 4.09
C MET A 1 -19.68 6.71 3.15
N THR A 2 -18.50 7.12 3.62
CA THR A 2 -17.28 7.21 2.78
C THR A 2 -16.55 5.86 2.70
N THR A 3 -15.87 5.54 1.61
CA THR A 3 -14.95 4.39 1.48
C THR A 3 -13.57 4.87 1.04
N LYS A 4 -12.56 4.05 1.31
CA LYS A 4 -11.17 4.23 0.88
C LYS A 4 -10.76 3.04 0.03
N ILE A 5 -9.94 3.31 -0.98
CA ILE A 5 -9.28 2.28 -1.78
C ILE A 5 -7.82 2.24 -1.36
N HIS A 6 -7.33 1.05 -1.01
CA HIS A 6 -5.93 0.78 -0.75
C HIS A 6 -5.38 -0.06 -1.90
N LEU A 7 -4.31 0.42 -2.56
CA LEU A 7 -3.71 -0.25 -3.71
C LEU A 7 -2.28 -0.68 -3.42
N ALA A 8 -1.92 -1.89 -3.83
CA ALA A 8 -0.53 -2.29 -4.06
C ALA A 8 -0.25 -2.28 -5.57
N VAL A 9 0.81 -1.58 -5.97
CA VAL A 9 1.20 -1.45 -7.38
C VAL A 9 2.62 -1.98 -7.55
N GLY A 10 2.80 -2.86 -8.53
CA GLY A 10 4.09 -3.43 -8.87
C GLY A 10 4.99 -2.46 -9.63
N ALA A 11 6.26 -2.85 -9.83
CA ALA A 11 7.23 -2.04 -10.56
C ALA A 11 6.80 -1.75 -12.02
N SER A 12 6.04 -2.65 -12.65
CA SER A 12 5.54 -2.49 -14.02
C SER A 12 4.15 -1.82 -14.09
N PHE A 13 3.75 -1.06 -13.06
CA PHE A 13 2.46 -0.37 -12.96
C PHE A 13 1.20 -1.26 -12.88
N HIS A 14 1.35 -2.59 -12.87
CA HIS A 14 0.24 -3.50 -12.63
C HIS A 14 -0.23 -3.42 -11.17
N VAL A 15 -1.54 -3.51 -10.97
CA VAL A 15 -2.12 -3.60 -9.62
C VAL A 15 -1.96 -5.04 -9.13
N LEU A 16 -1.33 -5.18 -7.98
CA LEU A 16 -1.09 -6.47 -7.30
C LEU A 16 -2.20 -6.81 -6.30
N ALA A 17 -2.81 -5.77 -5.71
CA ALA A 17 -3.89 -5.90 -4.76
C ALA A 17 -4.70 -4.61 -4.70
N ALA A 18 -6.00 -4.73 -4.46
CA ALA A 18 -6.90 -3.64 -4.16
C ALA A 18 -7.81 -4.05 -3.00
N VAL A 19 -7.88 -3.23 -1.96
CA VAL A 19 -8.75 -3.46 -0.80
C VAL A 19 -9.60 -2.23 -0.59
N ILE A 20 -10.90 -2.41 -0.39
CA ILE A 20 -11.83 -1.33 -0.09
C ILE A 20 -12.25 -1.41 1.37
N THR A 21 -12.14 -0.29 2.08
CA THR A 21 -12.58 -0.20 3.47
C THR A 21 -13.49 0.98 3.68
N ALA A 22 -14.17 1.00 4.82
CA ALA A 22 -14.90 2.20 5.25
C ALA A 22 -13.93 3.37 5.46
N GLY A 23 -14.38 4.59 5.17
CA GLY A 23 -13.54 5.78 5.07
C GLY A 23 -12.94 6.22 6.41
N GLN A 24 -13.62 5.94 7.52
CA GLN A 24 -13.11 6.18 8.86
C GLN A 24 -12.04 5.17 9.31
N ARG A 25 -11.85 4.07 8.57
CA ARG A 25 -10.82 3.09 8.92
C ARG A 25 -9.44 3.72 8.72
N GLY A 26 -8.58 3.54 9.73
CA GLY A 26 -7.18 3.95 9.64
C GLY A 26 -6.44 3.10 8.60
N ASP A 27 -5.42 3.68 7.97
CA ASP A 27 -4.74 3.01 6.87
C ASP A 27 -3.79 1.90 7.35
N ALA A 28 -3.16 2.08 8.52
CA ALA A 28 -2.16 1.14 9.03
C ALA A 28 -2.69 -0.30 9.28
N PRO A 29 -3.88 -0.53 9.86
CA PRO A 29 -4.45 -1.87 9.98
C PRO A 29 -4.63 -2.60 8.63
N VAL A 30 -4.98 -1.86 7.58
CA VAL A 30 -5.29 -2.40 6.24
C VAL A 30 -4.04 -2.86 5.50
N PHE A 31 -2.84 -2.47 5.97
CA PHE A 31 -1.58 -2.83 5.33
C PHE A 31 -1.41 -4.34 5.12
N THR A 32 -1.74 -5.14 6.14
CA THR A 32 -1.60 -6.60 6.06
C THR A 32 -2.63 -7.21 5.11
N GLU A 33 -3.86 -6.71 5.12
CA GLU A 33 -4.93 -7.08 4.18
C GLU A 33 -4.53 -6.81 2.72
N VAL A 34 -3.81 -5.72 2.46
CA VAL A 34 -3.28 -5.41 1.10
C VAL A 34 -2.13 -6.33 0.71
N MET A 35 -1.29 -6.73 1.66
CA MET A 35 -0.12 -7.58 1.40
C MET A 35 -0.49 -9.06 1.18
N GLU A 36 -1.55 -9.54 1.83
CA GLU A 36 -1.97 -10.93 1.82
C GLU A 36 -2.33 -11.49 0.42
N PRO A 37 -3.06 -10.78 -0.46
CA PRO A 37 -3.41 -11.28 -1.79
C PRO A 37 -2.28 -11.13 -2.81
N ILE A 38 -1.15 -10.49 -2.48
CA ILE A 38 -0.07 -10.26 -3.45
C ILE A 38 0.52 -11.59 -3.92
N ARG A 39 0.39 -11.88 -5.21
CA ARG A 39 0.98 -13.03 -5.89
C ARG A 39 1.77 -12.54 -7.10
N MET A 40 3.03 -12.92 -7.20
CA MET A 40 3.92 -12.59 -8.32
C MET A 40 4.28 -13.89 -9.02
N THR A 41 3.70 -14.11 -10.20
CA THR A 41 3.94 -15.30 -11.02
C THR A 41 5.40 -15.36 -11.46
N ARG A 42 5.97 -16.56 -11.44
CA ARG A 42 7.35 -16.81 -11.85
C ARG A 42 7.36 -17.23 -13.32
N ILE A 43 8.30 -16.70 -14.10
CA ILE A 43 8.50 -17.10 -15.51
C ILE A 43 8.84 -18.60 -15.60
N SER A 44 9.64 -19.11 -14.65
CA SER A 44 10.05 -20.51 -14.58
C SER A 44 8.94 -21.48 -14.11
N GLY A 45 7.70 -21.00 -13.90
CA GLY A 45 6.62 -21.81 -13.32
C GLY A 45 6.74 -22.03 -11.80
N GLY A 46 5.79 -22.78 -11.24
CA GLY A 46 5.71 -23.12 -9.81
C GLY A 46 4.89 -22.13 -8.95
N ARG A 47 4.97 -22.30 -7.62
CA ARG A 47 4.18 -21.50 -6.67
C ARG A 47 4.50 -20.00 -6.81
N PRO A 48 3.48 -19.13 -6.99
CA PRO A 48 3.70 -17.69 -7.07
C PRO A 48 4.43 -17.16 -5.84
N ARG A 49 5.31 -16.18 -6.06
CA ARG A 49 6.02 -15.51 -4.97
C ARG A 49 5.05 -14.57 -4.25
N THR A 50 5.04 -14.64 -2.92
CA THR A 50 4.20 -13.79 -2.05
C THR A 50 5.01 -12.70 -1.33
N ARG A 51 6.35 -12.77 -1.41
CA ARG A 51 7.29 -11.83 -0.78
C ARG A 51 7.84 -10.86 -1.83
N PRO A 52 7.46 -9.57 -1.83
CA PRO A 52 8.07 -8.54 -2.69
C PRO A 52 9.57 -8.36 -2.40
N ASP A 53 10.33 -7.88 -3.38
CA ASP A 53 11.76 -7.55 -3.20
C ASP A 53 11.95 -6.34 -2.29
N HIS A 54 11.02 -5.38 -2.39
CA HIS A 54 11.05 -4.17 -1.59
C HIS A 54 9.65 -3.55 -1.53
N VAL A 55 9.27 -2.99 -0.37
CA VAL A 55 7.98 -2.29 -0.19
C VAL A 55 8.20 -0.79 0.00
N LEU A 56 7.40 0.00 -0.72
CA LEU A 56 7.26 1.44 -0.51
C LEU A 56 5.88 1.72 0.05
N ALA A 57 5.81 2.49 1.12
CA ALA A 57 4.54 2.90 1.68
C ALA A 57 4.62 4.32 2.23
N ASP A 58 3.48 5.00 2.24
CA ASP A 58 3.37 6.34 2.78
C ASP A 58 3.66 6.37 4.29
N ARG A 59 3.98 7.57 4.77
CA ARG A 59 4.23 7.85 6.19
C ARG A 59 3.11 7.36 7.12
N ALA A 60 1.86 7.27 6.64
CA ALA A 60 0.73 6.73 7.41
C ALA A 60 0.98 5.27 7.88
N TYR A 61 1.77 4.51 7.13
CA TYR A 61 2.13 3.11 7.37
C TYR A 61 3.41 2.93 8.22
N SER A 62 3.87 3.97 8.91
CA SER A 62 5.10 3.95 9.74
C SER A 62 4.97 3.21 11.08
N SER A 63 3.87 2.49 11.32
CA SER A 63 3.63 1.84 12.62
C SER A 63 4.68 0.77 12.93
N ARG A 64 4.95 0.57 14.24
CA ARG A 64 5.88 -0.48 14.69
C ARG A 64 5.41 -1.87 14.26
N ALA A 65 4.10 -2.13 14.28
CA ALA A 65 3.51 -3.39 13.84
C ALA A 65 3.82 -3.67 12.36
N ILE A 66 3.63 -2.70 11.47
CA ILE A 66 3.94 -2.85 10.04
C ILE A 66 5.44 -3.12 9.82
N ARG A 67 6.30 -2.38 10.50
CA ARG A 67 7.76 -2.60 10.40
C ARG A 67 8.17 -3.97 10.93
N SER A 68 7.54 -4.46 12.00
CA SER A 68 7.83 -5.78 12.58
C SER A 68 7.39 -6.88 11.61
N TYR A 69 6.16 -6.79 11.08
CA TYR A 69 5.64 -7.68 10.04
C TYR A 69 6.57 -7.75 8.81
N LEU A 70 7.07 -6.61 8.33
CA LEU A 70 7.99 -6.58 7.19
C LEU A 70 9.35 -7.21 7.52
N ARG A 71 9.87 -6.99 8.74
CA ARG A 71 11.15 -7.58 9.19
C ARG A 71 11.05 -9.08 9.38
N GLU A 72 9.98 -9.57 10.01
CA GLU A 72 9.71 -11.00 10.22
C GLU A 72 9.62 -11.74 8.88
N ARG A 73 9.02 -11.10 7.87
CA ARG A 73 8.96 -11.63 6.50
C ARG A 73 10.23 -11.38 5.67
N GLN A 74 11.24 -10.73 6.22
CA GLN A 74 12.48 -10.34 5.55
C GLN A 74 12.21 -9.54 4.26
N ILE A 75 11.32 -8.55 4.34
CA ILE A 75 10.98 -7.64 3.25
C ILE A 75 11.66 -6.29 3.50
N PRO A 76 12.66 -5.92 2.69
CA PRO A 76 13.21 -4.57 2.65
C PRO A 76 12.10 -3.54 2.43
N HIS A 77 12.15 -2.42 3.13
CA HIS A 77 11.10 -1.40 3.02
C HIS A 77 11.62 0.01 3.22
N THR A 78 11.01 0.94 2.49
CA THR A 78 11.22 2.38 2.65
C THR A 78 9.89 3.02 2.99
N ILE A 79 9.76 3.37 4.27
CA ILE A 79 8.57 4.03 4.83
C ILE A 79 9.07 5.21 5.65
N PRO A 80 8.69 6.45 5.33
CA PRO A 80 9.09 7.61 6.11
C PRO A 80 8.53 7.52 7.53
N GLU A 81 9.28 8.02 8.52
CA GLU A 81 8.75 8.17 9.87
C GLU A 81 7.79 9.35 9.98
N LYS A 82 6.84 9.24 10.91
CA LYS A 82 6.03 10.39 11.31
C LYS A 82 6.83 11.30 12.25
N ARG A 83 6.56 12.61 12.19
CA ARG A 83 7.31 13.63 12.96
C ARG A 83 7.18 13.43 14.46
N ASP A 84 6.00 13.08 14.94
CA ASP A 84 5.74 12.70 16.33
C ASP A 84 6.62 11.51 16.76
N GLN A 85 6.69 10.45 15.96
CA GLN A 85 7.53 9.27 16.25
C GLN A 85 9.01 9.63 16.34
N VAL A 86 9.49 10.53 15.48
CA VAL A 86 10.85 11.07 15.56
C VAL A 86 11.05 11.81 16.89
N GLY A 87 10.13 12.70 17.25
CA GLY A 87 10.18 13.43 18.52
C GLY A 87 10.14 12.50 19.75
N HIS A 88 9.26 11.50 19.75
CA HIS A 88 9.18 10.49 20.81
C HIS A 88 10.45 9.63 20.91
N ARG A 89 11.09 9.29 19.79
CA ARG A 89 12.40 8.63 19.82
C ARG A 89 13.44 9.54 20.47
N LEU A 90 13.56 10.77 19.98
CA LEU A 90 14.59 11.71 20.45
C LEU A 90 14.43 12.02 21.94
N ARG A 91 13.18 12.21 22.42
CA ARG A 91 12.88 12.43 23.84
C ARG A 91 13.30 11.26 24.75
N ARG A 92 13.33 10.03 24.21
CA ARG A 92 13.79 8.83 24.94
C ARG A 92 15.31 8.65 24.94
N GLY A 93 16.08 9.53 24.29
CA GLY A 93 17.54 9.47 24.26
C GLY A 93 18.06 8.11 23.77
N SER A 94 18.98 7.51 24.51
CA SER A 94 19.56 6.19 24.21
C SER A 94 18.52 5.06 24.15
N ALA A 95 17.44 5.13 24.95
CA ALA A 95 16.34 4.16 24.93
C ALA A 95 15.41 4.31 23.69
N GLY A 96 15.61 5.37 22.91
CA GLY A 96 14.87 5.65 21.68
C GLY A 96 15.18 4.69 20.53
N GLY A 97 16.39 4.12 20.52
CA GLY A 97 16.91 3.26 19.45
C GLY A 97 17.30 4.01 18.18
N ARG A 98 17.83 3.28 17.19
CA ARG A 98 18.29 3.84 15.90
C ARG A 98 17.10 4.27 15.02
N PRO A 99 17.18 5.42 14.30
CA PRO A 99 16.20 5.75 13.27
C PRO A 99 16.11 4.64 12.20
N PRO A 100 14.91 4.32 11.69
CA PRO A 100 14.74 3.47 10.52
C PRO A 100 15.50 4.03 9.32
N ALA A 101 16.10 3.13 8.54
CA ALA A 101 16.69 3.49 7.26
C ALA A 101 15.61 4.05 6.31
N PHE A 102 15.95 5.10 5.57
CA PHE A 102 15.08 5.73 4.60
C PHE A 102 15.87 6.12 3.36
N ASP A 103 15.54 5.51 2.22
CA ASP A 103 16.13 5.83 0.92
C ASP A 103 15.20 6.79 0.15
N ARG A 104 15.65 8.03 -0.03
CA ARG A 104 14.87 9.07 -0.71
C ARG A 104 14.68 8.78 -2.20
N GLU A 105 15.69 8.23 -2.88
CA GLU A 105 15.61 7.93 -4.31
C GLU A 105 14.65 6.77 -4.57
N MET A 106 14.71 5.73 -3.73
CA MET A 106 13.75 4.64 -3.77
C MET A 106 12.33 5.15 -3.50
N TYR A 107 12.15 6.06 -2.53
CA TYR A 107 10.84 6.61 -2.18
C TYR A 107 10.18 7.40 -3.32
N LYS A 108 10.96 8.03 -4.23
CA LYS A 108 10.39 8.72 -5.41
C LYS A 108 9.56 7.78 -6.29
N ARG A 109 9.87 6.47 -6.29
CA ARG A 109 9.12 5.46 -7.08
C ARG A 109 7.68 5.26 -6.61
N ARG A 110 7.27 5.82 -5.45
CA ARG A 110 5.87 5.82 -5.00
C ARG A 110 4.93 6.53 -6.00
N HIS A 111 5.46 7.40 -6.85
CA HIS A 111 4.72 8.07 -7.92
C HIS A 111 3.90 7.09 -8.78
N LYS A 112 4.35 5.84 -8.93
CA LYS A 112 3.61 4.79 -9.65
C LYS A 112 2.22 4.52 -9.07
N VAL A 113 2.09 4.54 -7.74
CA VAL A 113 0.81 4.39 -7.06
C VAL A 113 -0.08 5.60 -7.35
N GLU A 114 0.49 6.81 -7.29
CA GLU A 114 -0.23 8.05 -7.59
C GLU A 114 -0.75 8.06 -9.04
N CYS A 115 0.10 7.71 -10.01
CA CYS A 115 -0.30 7.54 -11.41
C CYS A 115 -1.42 6.52 -11.56
N ARG A 116 -1.33 5.37 -10.87
CA ARG A 116 -2.37 4.33 -10.97
C ARG A 116 -3.68 4.79 -10.36
N PHE A 117 -3.67 5.54 -9.26
CA PHE A 117 -4.87 6.18 -8.73
C PHE A 117 -5.45 7.21 -9.70
N ALA A 118 -4.61 8.02 -10.34
CA ALA A 118 -5.05 8.98 -11.34
C ALA A 118 -5.72 8.30 -12.53
N LEU A 119 -5.13 7.21 -13.04
CA LEU A 119 -5.70 6.39 -14.11
C LEU A 119 -7.02 5.75 -13.66
N LEU A 120 -7.08 5.18 -12.46
CA LEU A 120 -8.30 4.58 -11.92
C LEU A 120 -9.44 5.60 -11.84
N LYS A 121 -9.14 6.86 -11.50
CA LYS A 121 -10.10 7.97 -11.46
C LYS A 121 -10.53 8.49 -12.84
N GLN A 122 -9.93 8.05 -13.94
CA GLN A 122 -10.48 8.33 -15.28
C GLN A 122 -11.82 7.60 -15.50
N ALA A 123 -12.05 6.48 -14.81
CA ALA A 123 -13.34 5.83 -14.79
C ALA A 123 -14.33 6.63 -13.92
N ARG A 124 -15.31 7.29 -14.56
CA ARG A 124 -16.30 8.15 -13.87
C ARG A 124 -17.01 7.44 -12.71
N GLY A 125 -17.34 6.16 -12.86
CA GLY A 125 -17.97 5.37 -11.79
C GLY A 125 -17.11 5.30 -10.52
N VAL A 126 -15.78 5.23 -10.67
CA VAL A 126 -14.86 5.21 -9.52
C VAL A 126 -14.65 6.61 -8.95
N ALA A 127 -14.52 7.62 -9.81
CA ALA A 127 -14.25 9.00 -9.40
C ALA A 127 -15.44 9.65 -8.68
N THR A 128 -16.64 9.51 -9.22
CA THR A 128 -17.85 10.11 -8.67
C THR A 128 -18.45 9.26 -7.55
N ARG A 129 -18.21 7.94 -7.59
CA ARG A 129 -18.69 6.98 -6.58
C ARG A 129 -20.21 7.07 -6.37
N TYR A 130 -20.97 6.67 -7.40
CA TYR A 130 -22.43 6.57 -7.31
C TYR A 130 -22.92 5.41 -6.42
N ASP A 131 -22.06 4.43 -6.15
CA ASP A 131 -22.41 3.24 -5.37
C ASP A 131 -22.51 3.54 -3.87
N GLU A 132 -23.69 3.33 -3.29
CA GLU A 132 -23.91 3.47 -1.85
C GLU A 132 -23.36 2.28 -1.04
N LEU A 133 -23.44 1.07 -1.61
CA LEU A 133 -22.96 -0.16 -0.98
C LEU A 133 -21.50 -0.43 -1.32
N ALA A 134 -20.69 -0.76 -0.32
CA ALA A 134 -19.25 -1.04 -0.49
C ALA A 134 -18.98 -2.18 -1.49
N VAL A 135 -19.79 -3.24 -1.47
CA VAL A 135 -19.66 -4.39 -2.39
C VAL A 135 -19.88 -3.98 -3.84
N ARG A 136 -20.83 -3.09 -4.12
CA ARG A 136 -21.06 -2.57 -5.49
C ARG A 136 -19.92 -1.69 -5.94
N TYR A 137 -19.45 -0.80 -5.06
CA TYR A 137 -18.29 0.02 -5.35
C TYR A 137 -17.03 -0.81 -5.60
N GLU A 138 -16.85 -1.91 -4.87
CA GLU A 138 -15.76 -2.86 -5.09
C GLU A 138 -15.82 -3.49 -6.47
N ALA A 139 -16.99 -3.95 -6.93
CA ALA A 139 -17.17 -4.44 -8.28
C ALA A 139 -16.83 -3.37 -9.33
N THR A 140 -17.28 -2.12 -9.13
CA THR A 140 -16.95 -0.99 -10.02
C THR A 140 -15.44 -0.75 -10.12
N VAL A 141 -14.72 -0.80 -8.98
CA VAL A 141 -13.26 -0.66 -8.94
C VAL A 141 -12.57 -1.84 -9.63
N GLN A 142 -12.99 -3.08 -9.36
CA GLN A 142 -12.43 -4.27 -10.00
C GLN A 142 -12.61 -4.25 -11.52
N LEU A 143 -13.80 -3.90 -12.01
CA LEU A 143 -14.07 -3.74 -13.44
C LEU A 143 -13.18 -2.67 -14.08
N ALA A 144 -13.02 -1.52 -13.41
CA ALA A 144 -12.14 -0.46 -13.90
C ALA A 144 -10.68 -0.92 -13.95
N LEU A 145 -10.22 -1.67 -12.95
CA LEU A 145 -8.86 -2.22 -12.91
C LEU A 145 -8.62 -3.22 -14.05
N ILE A 146 -9.56 -4.15 -14.27
CA ILE A 146 -9.47 -5.14 -15.37
C ILE A 146 -9.43 -4.42 -16.72
N ARG A 147 -10.33 -3.46 -16.95
CA ARG A 147 -10.37 -2.69 -18.20
C ARG A 147 -9.08 -1.92 -18.47
N GLN A 148 -8.39 -1.46 -17.43
CA GLN A 148 -7.14 -0.69 -17.52
C GLN A 148 -5.88 -1.58 -17.45
N SER A 149 -6.06 -2.90 -17.50
CA SER A 149 -4.99 -3.90 -17.49
C SER A 149 -4.92 -4.69 -18.80
N LEU A 150 -5.94 -4.55 -19.65
CA LEU A 150 -5.94 -4.91 -21.08
C LEU A 150 -5.31 -3.78 -21.89
#